data_AF-A0A947VIB5-F1
#
_entry.id   AF-A0A947VIB5-F1
#
_cell.length_a   1.000
_cell.length_b   1.000
_cell.length_c   1.000
_cell.angle_alpha   90.00
_cell.angle_beta   90.00
_cell.angle_gamma   90.00
#
_symmetry.space_group_name_H-M   'P 1'
#
loop_
_entity.id
_entity.type
_entity.pdbx_description
1 polymer ?
#
loop_
_entity_poly.entity_id
_entity_poly.type
_entity_poly.pdbx_seq_one_letter_code
_entity_poly.pdbx_strand_id
1 'polypeptide(L)' 'FKGGPLDGQGAINKKDFEKAIKLRYELMGWNANTGIPTPAKLIELGLDWLIDEVKQ' A
#
# COMPACT_ATOMS: atom_id res chain seq x y z
N PHE A 1 18.27 7.12 -31.95
CA PHE A 1 18.54 6.25 -30.80
C PHE A 1 17.77 4.95 -30.97
N LYS A 2 18.39 3.80 -30.71
CA LYS A 2 17.73 2.48 -30.75
C LYS A 2 17.58 2.01 -29.30
N GLY A 3 16.37 1.63 -28.88
CA GLY A 3 16.09 1.22 -27.51
C GLY A 3 16.86 -0.03 -27.08
N GLY A 4 17.03 -0.21 -25.76
CA GLY A 4 17.67 -1.38 -25.18
C GLY A 4 16.82 -2.66 -25.27
N PRO A 5 17.32 -3.81 -24.78
CA PRO A 5 16.65 -5.12 -24.92
C PRO A 5 15.24 -5.21 -24.31
N LEU A 6 14.91 -4.31 -23.37
CA LEU A 6 13.62 -4.24 -22.68
C LEU A 6 12.79 -3.02 -23.08
N ASP A 7 13.17 -2.32 -24.15
CA ASP A 7 12.42 -1.15 -24.60
C ASP A 7 10.96 -1.53 -24.92
N GLY A 8 10.01 -0.78 -24.36
CA GLY A 8 8.58 -1.06 -24.42
C GLY A 8 8.10 -2.32 -23.66
N GLN A 9 8.96 -3.02 -22.92
CA GLN A 9 8.64 -4.27 -22.23
C GLN A 9 8.82 -4.14 -20.71
N GLY A 10 8.11 -4.98 -19.94
CA GLY A 10 8.23 -5.03 -18.49
C GLY A 10 7.56 -3.89 -17.72
N ALA A 11 6.83 -3.01 -18.42
CA ALA A 11 5.97 -2.04 -17.75
C ALA A 11 4.88 -2.78 -16.95
N ILE A 12 4.81 -2.50 -15.65
CA ILE A 12 3.78 -3.09 -14.79
C ILE A 12 2.42 -2.55 -15.21
N ASN A 13 1.43 -3.44 -15.34
CA ASN A 13 0.06 -3.01 -15.56
C ASN A 13 -0.44 -2.19 -14.36
N LYS A 14 -0.90 -0.96 -14.62
CA LYS A 14 -1.36 -0.04 -13.58
C LYS A 14 -2.43 -0.67 -12.67
N LYS A 15 -3.41 -1.37 -13.24
CA LYS A 15 -4.51 -1.99 -12.47
C LYS A 15 -4.00 -3.13 -11.58
N ASP A 16 -3.06 -3.92 -12.08
CA ASP A 16 -2.50 -5.03 -11.29
C ASP A 16 -1.60 -4.51 -10.17
N PHE A 17 -0.88 -3.42 -10.41
CA PHE A 17 -0.15 -2.72 -9.36
C PHE A 17 -1.07 -2.15 -8.27
N GLU A 18 -2.17 -1.50 -8.66
CA GLU A 18 -3.17 -0.97 -7.72
C GLU A 18 -3.78 -2.10 -6.87
N LYS A 19 -4.11 -3.25 -7.47
CA LYS A 19 -4.59 -4.43 -6.73
C LYS A 19 -3.54 -4.95 -5.75
N ALA A 20 -2.28 -5.03 -6.18
CA ALA A 20 -1.19 -5.51 -5.32
C ALA A 20 -0.99 -4.62 -4.10
N ILE A 21 -1.08 -3.29 -4.25
CA ILE A 21 -1.04 -2.34 -3.13
C ILE A 21 -2.18 -2.59 -2.14
N LYS A 22 -3.41 -2.72 -2.63
CA LYS A 22 -4.58 -2.97 -1.76
C LYS A 22 -4.42 -4.25 -0.95
N LEU A 23 -4.07 -5.35 -1.63
CA LEU A 23 -3.81 -6.63 -0.97
C LEU A 23 -2.71 -6.51 0.09
N ARG A 24 -1.63 -5.77 -0.22
CA ARG A 24 -0.55 -5.55 0.74
C ARG A 24 -1.01 -4.77 1.97
N TYR A 25 -1.85 -3.75 1.83
CA TYR A 25 -2.43 -3.03 2.96
C TYR A 25 -3.33 -3.93 3.80
N GLU A 26 -4.19 -4.73 3.18
CA GLU A 26 -5.06 -5.67 3.89
C GLU A 26 -4.26 -6.68 4.71
N LEU A 27 -3.20 -7.27 4.12
CA LEU A 27 -2.31 -8.21 4.81
C LEU A 27 -1.63 -7.59 6.04
N MET A 28 -1.38 -6.29 6.03
CA MET A 28 -0.82 -5.57 7.17
C MET A 28 -1.87 -5.10 8.18
N GLY A 29 -3.16 -5.33 7.95
CA GLY A 29 -4.23 -4.80 8.78
C GLY A 29 -4.43 -3.29 8.62
N TRP A 30 -4.18 -2.77 7.41
CA TRP A 30 -4.39 -1.37 7.03
C TRP A 30 -5.63 -1.24 6.14
N ASN A 31 -6.19 -0.03 6.05
CA ASN A 31 -7.29 0.25 5.13
C ASN A 31 -6.79 0.20 3.68
N ALA A 32 -7.41 -0.66 2.86
CA ALA A 32 -7.02 -0.89 1.48
C ALA A 32 -7.06 0.37 0.58
N ASN A 33 -7.92 1.34 0.91
CA ASN A 33 -8.12 2.52 0.07
C ASN A 33 -7.28 3.72 0.55
N THR A 34 -7.07 3.87 1.86
CA THR A 34 -6.35 5.03 2.42
C THR A 34 -4.90 4.72 2.78
N GLY A 35 -4.54 3.43 2.95
CA GLY A 35 -3.22 3.02 3.42
C GLY A 35 -2.96 3.30 4.90
N ILE A 36 -3.97 3.74 5.66
CA ILE A 36 -3.84 4.04 7.09
C ILE A 36 -4.01 2.72 7.88
N PRO A 37 -3.11 2.41 8.83
CA PRO A 37 -3.28 1.27 9.73
C PRO A 37 -4.60 1.36 10.49
N THR A 38 -5.27 0.22 10.68
CA THR A 38 -6.46 0.20 11.54
C THR A 38 -6.09 0.55 12.99
N PRO A 39 -7.03 1.10 13.79
CA PRO A 39 -6.77 1.32 15.21
C PRO A 39 -6.31 0.04 15.93
N ALA A 40 -6.89 -1.11 15.58
CA ALA A 40 -6.46 -2.41 16.11
C ALA A 40 -4.99 -2.71 15.81
N LYS A 41 -4.51 -2.45 14.58
CA LYS A 41 -3.11 -2.62 14.21
C LYS A 41 -2.19 -1.64 14.94
N LEU A 42 -2.61 -0.40 15.16
CA LEU A 42 -1.82 0.57 15.93
C LEU A 42 -1.67 0.14 17.40
N ILE A 43 -2.75 -0.34 18.02
CA ILE A 43 -2.71 -0.86 19.40
C ILE A 43 -1.81 -2.10 19.49
N GLU A 44 -1.92 -3.04 18.54
CA GLU A 44 -1.06 -4.22 18.48
C GLU A 44 0.43 -3.87 18.43
N LEU A 45 0.77 -2.77 17.75
CA LEU A 45 2.15 -2.29 17.63
C LEU A 45 2.60 -1.38 18.79
N GLY A 46 1.74 -1.11 19.79
CA GLY A 46 2.05 -0.18 20.88
C GLY A 46 2.11 1.29 20.44
N LEU A 47 1.34 1.66 19.41
CA LEU A 47 1.25 2.99 18.82
C LEU A 47 -0.13 3.63 19.07
N ASP A 48 -0.76 3.33 20.20
CA ASP A 48 -2.07 3.86 20.58
C ASP A 48 -2.11 5.40 20.58
N TRP A 49 -0.99 6.04 20.94
CA TRP A 49 -0.84 7.50 20.88
C TRP A 49 -1.06 8.10 19.49
N LEU A 50 -0.89 7.32 18.42
CA LEU A 50 -1.00 7.79 17.04
C LEU A 50 -2.44 7.73 16.52
N ILE A 51 -3.36 7.06 17.21
CA ILE A 51 -4.73 6.81 16.73
C ILE A 51 -5.45 8.12 16.39
N ASP A 52 -5.28 9.16 17.19
CA ASP A 52 -5.96 10.45 17.00
C ASP A 52 -5.30 11.32 15.93
N GLU A 53 -4.00 11.15 15.69
CA GLU A 53 -3.21 11.93 14.72
C GLU A 53 -3.45 11.49 13.26
N VAL A 54 -3.89 10.24 13.06
CA VAL A 54 -4.13 9.66 11.72
C VAL A 54 -5.61 9.54 11.38
N LYS A 55 -6.49 10.14 12.19
CA LYS A 55 -7.93 10.24 11.88
C LYS A 55 -8.12 11.08 10.62
N GLN A 56 -8.98 10.60 9.72
CA GLN A 56 -9.38 11.31 8.49
C GLN A 56 -10.35 12.44 8.78
#